data_AF-A0A3L7XVD2-F1
#
_entry.id   AF-A0A3L7XVD2-F1
#
_cell.length_a   1.000
_cell.length_b   1.000
_cell.length_c   1.000
_cell.angle_alpha   90.00
_cell.angle_beta   90.00
_cell.angle_gamma   90.00
#
_symmetry.space_group_name_H-M   'P 1'
#
loop_
_entity.id
_entity.type
_entity.pdbx_description
1 polymer ?
#
loop_
_entity_poly.entity_id
_entity_poly.type
_entity_poly.pdbx_seq_one_letter_code
_entity_poly.pdbx_strand_id
1 'polypeptide(L)'
;MPTPPAEPNPHPHLGRVLERNMRTILRLRKKAARQRGVQDRIADFITAFSGSMQFLWLHVIWFAAWIVLNSGRVGLAPFDPFPYGLLTMTVSLEAIFLATFVLISQNRLSREADFRADLDLHIGLLSEHELTRSLRMLDAIQDKLGIANNADAELAELELDTLPEDVLAELERLQSRASRALPES
;
A
#
# COMPACT_ATOMS: atom_id res chain seq x y z
N MET A 1 31.25 0.99 44.99
CA MET A 1 29.94 0.80 44.31
C MET A 1 29.78 1.90 43.28
N PRO A 2 29.48 1.58 42.00
CA PRO A 2 29.20 2.59 40.99
C PRO A 2 27.80 3.18 41.21
N THR A 3 27.70 4.50 41.14
CA THR A 3 26.45 5.27 41.23
C THR A 3 25.53 4.98 40.02
N PRO A 4 24.21 4.83 40.21
CA PRO A 4 23.28 4.64 39.10
C PRO A 4 23.23 5.89 38.20
N PRO A 5 23.03 5.73 36.87
CA PRO A 5 22.98 6.85 35.93
C PRO A 5 21.76 7.72 36.22
N ALA A 6 21.95 9.05 36.20
CA ALA A 6 20.90 10.03 36.39
C ALA A 6 19.81 9.88 35.31
N GLU A 7 18.55 9.72 35.73
CA GLU A 7 17.41 9.74 34.81
C GLU A 7 17.35 11.10 34.07
N PRO A 8 17.16 11.12 32.74
CA PRO A 8 17.08 12.37 32.00
C PRO A 8 15.78 13.10 32.37
N ASN A 9 15.93 14.34 32.81
CA ASN A 9 14.84 15.24 33.18
C ASN A 9 13.85 15.40 32.00
N PRO A 10 12.58 14.96 32.13
CA PRO A 10 11.63 15.02 31.02
C PRO A 10 11.17 16.47 30.82
N HIS A 11 11.56 17.08 29.71
CA HIS A 11 11.14 18.43 29.33
C HIS A 11 9.59 18.58 29.41
N PRO A 12 9.04 19.33 30.38
CA PRO A 12 7.61 19.31 30.75
C PRO A 12 6.64 19.84 29.68
N HIS A 13 7.18 20.51 28.65
CA HIS A 13 6.41 21.08 27.54
C HIS A 13 6.24 20.10 26.38
N LEU A 14 7.29 19.34 26.04
CA LEU A 14 7.25 18.37 24.94
C LEU A 14 6.29 17.22 25.26
N GLY A 15 6.31 16.74 26.51
CA GLY A 15 5.38 15.71 26.99
C GLY A 15 3.92 16.12 26.86
N ARG A 16 3.57 17.36 27.24
CA ARG A 16 2.18 17.85 27.15
C ARG A 16 1.67 18.01 25.72
N VAL A 17 2.53 18.45 24.79
CA VAL A 17 2.17 18.58 23.37
C VAL A 17 2.07 17.20 22.71
N LEU A 18 3.03 16.30 22.92
CA LEU A 18 2.96 14.92 22.43
C LEU A 18 1.74 14.19 22.98
N GLU A 19 1.45 14.32 24.28
CA GLU A 19 0.33 13.64 24.91
C GLU A 19 -1.04 14.19 24.44
N ARG A 20 -1.12 15.49 24.12
CA ARG A 20 -2.31 16.10 23.52
C ARG A 20 -2.49 15.66 22.06
N ASN A 21 -1.42 15.63 21.27
CA ASN A 21 -1.45 15.17 19.88
C ASN A 21 -1.78 13.69 19.79
N MET A 22 -1.15 12.86 20.63
CA MET A 22 -1.40 11.41 20.71
C MET A 22 -2.85 11.12 21.12
N ARG A 23 -3.40 11.82 22.11
CA ARG A 23 -4.83 11.70 22.47
C ARG A 23 -5.77 12.05 21.32
N THR A 24 -5.40 13.02 20.49
CA THR A 24 -6.19 13.44 19.33
C THR A 24 -6.16 12.40 18.23
N ILE A 25 -4.98 11.90 17.88
CA ILE A 25 -4.81 10.82 16.89
C ILE A 25 -5.52 9.55 17.35
N LEU A 26 -5.40 9.17 18.63
CA LEU A 26 -6.09 8.01 19.19
C LEU A 26 -7.61 8.16 19.15
N ARG A 27 -8.17 9.35 19.44
CA ARG A 27 -9.62 9.60 19.32
C ARG A 27 -10.11 9.53 17.88
N LEU A 28 -9.34 10.05 16.93
CA LEU A 28 -9.66 9.98 15.50
C LEU A 28 -9.62 8.54 15.00
N ARG A 29 -8.58 7.77 15.34
CA ARG A 29 -8.50 6.33 15.04
C ARG A 29 -9.66 5.55 15.66
N LYS A 30 -10.03 5.86 16.92
CA LYS A 30 -11.13 5.18 17.61
C LYS A 30 -12.50 5.56 17.04
N LYS A 31 -12.70 6.82 16.60
CA LYS A 31 -13.91 7.25 15.86
C LYS A 31 -14.00 6.58 14.49
N ALA A 32 -12.90 6.57 13.73
CA ALA A 32 -12.81 5.88 12.45
C ALA A 32 -13.09 4.37 12.60
N ALA A 33 -12.50 3.72 13.61
CA ALA A 33 -12.76 2.32 13.93
C ALA A 33 -14.21 2.04 14.36
N ARG A 34 -14.88 3.01 15.01
CA ARG A 34 -16.28 2.89 15.43
C ARG A 34 -17.28 3.18 14.30
N GLN A 35 -16.84 3.88 13.25
CA GLN A 35 -17.57 4.06 11.99
C GLN A 35 -17.39 2.88 11.02
N ARG A 36 -16.46 1.94 11.29
CA ARG A 36 -16.33 0.72 10.50
C ARG A 36 -17.57 -0.14 10.66
N GLY A 37 -18.33 -0.25 9.59
CA GLY A 37 -19.53 -1.06 9.55
C GLY A 37 -19.22 -2.55 9.61
N VAL A 38 -20.27 -3.37 9.70
CA VAL A 38 -20.16 -4.83 9.54
C VAL A 38 -19.54 -5.19 8.19
N GLN A 39 -19.80 -4.39 7.16
CA GLN A 39 -19.25 -4.53 5.81
C GLN A 39 -17.72 -4.39 5.77
N ASP A 40 -17.14 -3.44 6.50
CA ASP A 40 -15.68 -3.26 6.54
C ASP A 40 -14.98 -4.43 7.24
N ARG A 41 -15.61 -5.00 8.27
CA ARG A 41 -15.11 -6.21 8.95
C ARG A 41 -15.12 -7.43 8.03
N ILE A 42 -16.18 -7.59 7.25
CA ILE A 42 -16.29 -8.65 6.25
C ILE A 42 -15.23 -8.43 5.17
N ALA A 43 -15.04 -7.21 4.70
CA ALA A 43 -14.01 -6.88 3.73
C ALA A 43 -12.58 -7.15 4.26
N ASP A 44 -12.29 -6.82 5.52
CA ASP A 44 -10.98 -7.12 6.14
C ASP A 44 -10.74 -8.62 6.28
N PHE A 45 -11.76 -9.39 6.65
CA PHE A 45 -11.68 -10.85 6.69
C PHE A 45 -11.43 -11.43 5.29
N ILE A 46 -12.17 -10.96 4.29
CA ILE A 46 -12.03 -11.39 2.89
C ILE A 46 -10.65 -11.05 2.35
N THR A 47 -10.13 -9.84 2.59
CA THR A 47 -8.78 -9.46 2.14
C THR A 47 -7.72 -10.36 2.78
N ALA A 48 -7.83 -10.64 4.08
CA ALA A 48 -6.90 -11.55 4.77
C ALA A 48 -7.02 -13.00 4.29
N PHE A 49 -8.24 -13.44 3.99
CA PHE A 49 -8.54 -14.81 3.58
C PHE A 49 -8.17 -15.09 2.12
N SER A 50 -8.48 -14.15 1.22
CA SER A 50 -8.13 -14.21 -0.20
C SER A 50 -6.62 -14.19 -0.45
N GLY A 51 -5.84 -13.60 0.45
CA GLY A 51 -4.37 -13.61 0.37
C GLY A 51 -3.72 -14.84 1.00
N SER A 52 -4.49 -15.73 1.65
CA SER A 52 -3.95 -16.85 2.42
C SER A 52 -3.93 -18.16 1.63
N MET A 53 -2.78 -18.84 1.64
CA MET A 53 -2.64 -20.19 1.08
C MET A 53 -3.57 -21.22 1.74
N GLN A 54 -4.07 -20.94 2.96
CA GLN A 54 -4.98 -21.82 3.68
C GLN A 54 -6.35 -21.97 2.98
N PHE A 55 -6.81 -20.96 2.25
CA PHE A 55 -8.09 -21.01 1.54
C PHE A 55 -8.10 -22.07 0.43
N LEU A 56 -7.00 -22.14 -0.32
CA LEU A 56 -6.80 -23.13 -1.38
C LEU A 56 -6.82 -24.55 -0.81
N TRP A 57 -6.08 -24.79 0.27
CA TRP A 57 -6.03 -26.11 0.91
C TRP A 57 -7.39 -26.55 1.45
N LEU A 58 -8.17 -25.63 2.02
CA LEU A 58 -9.54 -25.92 2.47
C LEU A 58 -10.41 -26.42 1.30
N HIS A 59 -10.35 -25.75 0.15
CA HIS A 59 -11.10 -26.14 -1.05
C HIS A 59 -10.64 -27.49 -1.59
N VAL A 60 -9.33 -27.72 -1.67
CA VAL A 60 -8.77 -29.00 -2.13
C VAL A 60 -9.24 -30.15 -1.25
N ILE A 61 -9.18 -29.98 0.08
CA ILE A 61 -9.64 -31.01 1.03
C ILE A 61 -11.15 -31.21 0.92
N TRP A 62 -11.92 -30.13 0.81
CA TRP A 62 -13.38 -30.19 0.64
C TRP A 62 -13.77 -30.95 -0.64
N PHE A 63 -13.15 -30.65 -1.79
CA PHE A 63 -13.39 -31.36 -3.04
C PHE A 63 -12.97 -32.83 -2.97
N ALA A 64 -11.80 -33.11 -2.41
CA ALA A 64 -11.34 -34.48 -2.23
C ALA A 64 -12.32 -35.28 -1.35
N ALA A 65 -12.78 -34.68 -0.24
CA ALA A 65 -13.76 -35.31 0.64
C ALA A 65 -15.10 -35.57 -0.08
N TRP A 66 -15.59 -34.61 -0.86
CA TRP A 66 -16.82 -34.78 -1.64
C TRP A 66 -16.72 -35.91 -2.66
N ILE A 67 -15.61 -35.98 -3.40
CA ILE A 67 -15.36 -37.03 -4.39
C ILE A 67 -15.27 -38.40 -3.70
N VAL A 68 -14.55 -38.50 -2.58
CA VAL A 68 -14.41 -39.77 -1.84
C VAL A 68 -15.77 -40.25 -1.31
N LEU A 69 -16.59 -39.35 -0.74
CA LEU A 69 -17.93 -39.65 -0.26
C LEU A 69 -18.87 -40.11 -1.40
N ASN A 70 -18.79 -39.46 -2.57
CA ASN A 70 -19.63 -39.79 -3.72
C ASN A 70 -19.05 -40.90 -4.63
N SER A 71 -17.81 -41.34 -4.39
CA SER A 71 -17.18 -42.49 -5.10
C SER A 71 -17.85 -43.83 -4.78
N GLY A 72 -18.83 -43.88 -3.88
CA GLY A 72 -19.54 -45.11 -3.50
C GLY A 72 -18.70 -46.10 -2.67
N ARG A 73 -17.44 -45.77 -2.36
CA ARG A 73 -16.51 -46.60 -1.56
C ARG A 73 -16.84 -46.61 -0.07
N VAL A 74 -17.73 -45.73 0.38
CA VAL A 74 -18.09 -45.54 1.79
C VAL A 74 -19.41 -46.26 2.14
N GLY A 75 -20.00 -47.03 1.22
CA GLY A 75 -21.22 -47.82 1.47
C GLY A 75 -22.52 -47.01 1.56
N LEU A 76 -22.46 -45.70 1.33
CA LEU A 76 -23.62 -44.81 1.19
C LEU A 76 -24.04 -44.72 -0.28
N ALA A 77 -25.34 -44.57 -0.54
CA ALA A 77 -25.86 -44.32 -1.88
C ALA A 77 -25.26 -43.00 -2.42
N PRO A 78 -24.66 -43.00 -3.62
CA PRO A 78 -24.05 -41.80 -4.19
C PRO A 78 -25.14 -40.75 -4.45
N PHE A 79 -25.05 -39.64 -3.71
CA PHE A 79 -26.00 -38.52 -3.79
C PHE A 79 -25.74 -37.63 -5.00
N ASP A 80 -24.47 -37.49 -5.41
CA ASP A 80 -24.04 -36.76 -6.61
C ASP A 80 -23.19 -37.70 -7.50
N PRO A 81 -23.83 -38.54 -8.34
CA PRO A 81 -23.12 -39.45 -9.24
C PRO A 81 -22.27 -38.67 -10.26
N PHE A 82 -21.20 -39.29 -10.75
CA PHE A 82 -20.43 -38.74 -11.87
C PHE A 82 -21.38 -38.43 -13.03
N PRO A 83 -21.45 -37.18 -13.55
CA PRO A 83 -20.40 -36.14 -13.58
C PRO A 83 -20.39 -35.05 -12.48
N TYR A 84 -20.95 -35.31 -11.29
CA TYR A 84 -20.99 -34.36 -10.15
C TYR A 84 -21.70 -33.02 -10.46
N GLY A 85 -22.97 -33.10 -10.83
CA GLY A 85 -23.75 -31.92 -11.23
C GLY A 85 -23.96 -30.93 -10.09
N LEU A 86 -24.22 -31.41 -8.87
CA LEU A 86 -24.48 -30.55 -7.71
C LEU A 86 -23.21 -29.81 -7.27
N LEU A 87 -22.07 -30.52 -7.20
CA LEU A 87 -20.78 -29.90 -6.91
C LEU A 87 -20.47 -28.80 -7.92
N THR A 88 -20.62 -29.09 -9.21
CA THR A 88 -20.31 -28.12 -10.28
C THR A 88 -21.19 -26.87 -10.17
N MET A 89 -22.48 -27.03 -9.89
CA MET A 89 -23.42 -25.91 -9.70
C MET A 89 -23.03 -25.05 -8.49
N THR A 90 -22.78 -25.68 -7.33
CA THR A 90 -22.40 -24.97 -6.10
C THR A 90 -21.08 -24.21 -6.26
N VAL A 91 -20.07 -24.85 -6.85
CA VAL A 91 -18.75 -24.23 -7.08
C VAL A 91 -18.84 -23.07 -8.05
N SER A 92 -19.65 -23.20 -9.10
CA SER A 92 -19.82 -22.10 -10.08
C SER A 92 -20.43 -20.87 -9.41
N LEU A 93 -21.43 -21.06 -8.55
CA LEU A 93 -22.02 -19.96 -7.79
C LEU A 93 -21.00 -19.36 -6.80
N GLU A 94 -20.29 -20.20 -6.05
CA GLU A 94 -19.26 -19.78 -5.09
C GLU A 94 -18.13 -18.99 -5.78
N ALA A 95 -17.70 -19.42 -6.97
CA ALA A 95 -16.67 -18.74 -7.76
C ALA A 95 -17.06 -17.31 -8.14
N ILE A 96 -18.33 -17.05 -8.49
CA ILE A 96 -18.81 -15.69 -8.78
C ILE A 96 -18.71 -14.80 -7.55
N PHE A 97 -19.12 -15.30 -6.38
CA PHE A 97 -19.00 -14.55 -5.12
C PHE A 97 -17.54 -14.30 -4.78
N LEU A 98 -16.67 -15.31 -4.89
CA LEU A 98 -15.24 -15.18 -4.65
C LEU A 98 -14.59 -14.16 -5.59
N ALA A 99 -14.86 -14.23 -6.89
CA ALA A 99 -14.33 -13.28 -7.86
C ALA A 99 -14.79 -11.84 -7.54
N THR A 100 -16.06 -11.65 -7.17
CA THR A 100 -16.59 -10.34 -6.77
C THR A 100 -15.89 -9.83 -5.51
N PHE A 101 -15.72 -10.68 -4.51
CA PHE A 101 -15.03 -10.34 -3.28
C PHE A 101 -13.54 -10.01 -3.48
N VAL A 102 -12.86 -10.78 -4.33
CA VAL A 102 -11.48 -10.50 -4.76
C VAL A 102 -11.42 -9.15 -5.46
N LEU A 103 -12.33 -8.85 -6.38
CA LEU A 103 -12.36 -7.59 -7.11
C LEU A 103 -12.58 -6.39 -6.17
N ILE A 104 -13.51 -6.51 -5.22
CA ILE A 104 -13.74 -5.48 -4.20
C ILE A 104 -12.49 -5.27 -3.35
N SER A 105 -11.85 -6.36 -2.92
CA SER A 105 -10.61 -6.30 -2.14
C SER A 105 -9.46 -5.66 -2.92
N GLN A 106 -9.30 -6.02 -4.20
CA GLN A 106 -8.29 -5.45 -5.10
C GLN A 106 -8.54 -3.96 -5.33
N ASN A 107 -9.77 -3.54 -5.62
CA ASN A 107 -10.12 -2.14 -5.79
C ASN A 107 -9.81 -1.31 -4.54
N ARG A 108 -10.06 -1.88 -3.34
CA ARG A 108 -9.72 -1.24 -2.07
C ARG A 108 -8.21 -1.08 -1.89
N LEU A 109 -7.44 -2.14 -2.16
CA LEU A 109 -5.98 -2.11 -2.08
C LEU A 109 -5.37 -1.13 -3.09
N SER A 110 -5.91 -1.06 -4.31
CA SER A 110 -5.49 -0.10 -5.33
C SER A 110 -5.69 1.33 -4.84
N ARG A 111 -6.88 1.66 -4.33
CA ARG A 111 -7.16 3.01 -3.80
C ARG A 111 -6.26 3.41 -2.63
N GLU A 112 -5.90 2.45 -1.78
CA GLU A 112 -4.95 2.70 -0.69
C GLU A 112 -3.52 2.90 -1.22
N ALA A 113 -3.12 2.15 -2.24
CA ALA A 113 -1.83 2.31 -2.90
C ALA A 113 -1.72 3.68 -3.61
N ASP A 114 -2.76 4.09 -4.34
CA ASP A 114 -2.82 5.40 -5.01
C ASP A 114 -2.67 6.55 -3.99
N PHE A 115 -3.40 6.48 -2.88
CA PHE A 115 -3.29 7.48 -1.82
C PHE A 115 -1.89 7.54 -1.18
N ARG A 116 -1.23 6.38 -1.01
CA ARG A 116 0.15 6.34 -0.53
C ARG A 116 1.12 6.95 -1.53
N ALA A 117 0.96 6.64 -2.82
CA ALA A 117 1.78 7.21 -3.88
C ALA A 117 1.67 8.75 -3.94
N ASP A 118 0.46 9.30 -3.82
CA ASP A 118 0.24 10.75 -3.76
C ASP A 118 0.94 11.41 -2.55
N LEU A 119 0.89 10.75 -1.38
CA LEU A 119 1.58 11.24 -0.19
C LEU A 119 3.10 11.19 -0.35
N ASP A 120 3.63 10.10 -0.89
CA ASP A 120 5.07 9.92 -1.11
C ASP A 120 5.60 10.97 -2.11
N LEU A 121 4.84 11.28 -3.16
CA LEU A 121 5.16 12.36 -4.10
C LEU A 121 5.22 13.72 -3.40
N HIS A 122 4.21 14.07 -2.59
CA HIS A 122 4.20 15.34 -1.86
C HIS A 122 5.36 15.45 -0.86
N ILE A 123 5.68 14.38 -0.14
CA ILE A 123 6.82 14.35 0.77
C ILE A 123 8.13 14.53 -0.01
N GLY A 124 8.24 13.90 -1.19
CA GLY A 124 9.37 14.07 -2.10
C GLY A 124 9.57 15.54 -2.51
N LEU A 125 8.54 16.18 -3.04
CA LEU A 125 8.58 17.58 -3.46
C LEU A 125 8.90 18.54 -2.30
N LEU A 126 8.33 18.28 -1.11
CA LEU A 126 8.65 19.08 0.07
C LEU A 126 10.11 18.91 0.48
N SER A 127 10.62 17.68 0.46
CA SER A 127 12.01 17.38 0.79
C SER A 127 12.98 18.05 -0.19
N GLU A 128 12.66 18.03 -1.49
CA GLU A 128 13.43 18.73 -2.53
C GLU A 128 13.44 20.24 -2.32
N HIS A 129 12.28 20.83 -1.97
CA HIS A 129 12.18 22.25 -1.65
C HIS A 129 13.02 22.63 -0.42
N GLU A 130 12.96 21.83 0.65
CA GLU A 130 13.76 22.04 1.87
C GLU A 130 15.26 21.84 1.61
N LEU A 131 15.63 20.88 0.77
CA LEU A 131 17.02 20.65 0.35
C LEU A 131 17.55 21.85 -0.44
N THR A 132 16.80 22.32 -1.44
CA THR A 132 17.16 23.52 -2.22
C THR A 132 17.30 24.74 -1.34
N ARG A 133 16.40 24.91 -0.37
CA ARG A 133 16.48 26.00 0.61
C ARG A 133 17.74 25.90 1.48
N SER A 134 18.08 24.69 1.91
CA SER A 134 19.28 24.42 2.70
C SER A 134 20.56 24.69 1.89
N LEU A 135 20.60 24.27 0.63
CA LEU A 135 21.70 24.56 -0.30
C LEU A 135 21.87 26.08 -0.50
N ARG A 136 20.78 26.82 -0.75
CA ARG A 136 20.82 28.28 -0.85
C ARG A 136 21.31 28.97 0.43
N MET A 137 20.97 28.43 1.59
CA MET A 137 21.49 28.94 2.87
C MET A 137 22.98 28.65 3.03
N LEU A 138 23.44 27.47 2.61
CA LEU A 138 24.87 27.12 2.63
C LEU A 138 25.68 28.00 1.67
N ASP A 139 25.15 28.27 0.48
CA ASP A 139 25.75 29.14 -0.53
C ASP A 139 25.90 30.57 0.01
N ALA A 140 24.83 31.13 0.59
CA ALA A 140 24.87 32.45 1.25
C ALA A 140 25.88 32.52 2.41
N ILE A 141 26.14 31.40 3.11
CA ILE A 141 27.16 31.31 4.16
C ILE A 141 28.58 31.24 3.56
N GLN A 142 28.79 30.48 2.48
CA GLN A 142 30.08 30.43 1.77
C GLN A 142 30.49 31.81 1.26
N ASP A 143 29.56 32.53 0.61
CA ASP A 143 29.76 33.90 0.14
C ASP A 143 30.23 34.83 1.27
N LYS A 144 29.56 34.75 2.43
CA LYS A 144 29.91 35.54 3.62
C LYS A 144 31.28 35.20 4.19
N LEU A 145 31.72 33.94 4.07
CA LEU A 145 33.02 33.47 4.56
C LEU A 145 34.17 33.69 3.56
N GLY A 146 33.87 34.15 2.34
CA GLY A 146 34.87 34.37 1.28
C GLY A 146 35.55 33.08 0.84
N ILE A 147 34.88 31.93 1.02
CA ILE A 147 35.35 30.64 0.53
C ILE A 147 35.09 30.65 -0.97
N ALA A 148 36.15 30.79 -1.77
CA ALA A 148 36.04 30.76 -3.22
C ALA A 148 35.51 29.39 -3.66
N ASN A 149 34.27 29.38 -4.15
CA ASN A 149 33.60 28.20 -4.64
C ASN A 149 34.15 27.91 -6.05
N ASN A 150 34.80 26.76 -6.26
CA ASN A 150 35.00 26.23 -7.63
C ASN A 150 33.70 25.57 -8.16
N ALA A 151 32.60 25.63 -7.39
CA ALA A 151 31.33 24.96 -7.70
C ALA A 151 30.49 25.65 -8.78
N ASP A 152 30.84 26.85 -9.25
CA ASP A 152 30.18 27.45 -10.42
C ASP A 152 30.32 26.56 -11.67
N ALA A 153 31.33 25.70 -11.73
CA ALA A 153 31.50 24.70 -12.77
C ALA A 153 30.64 23.43 -12.56
N GLU A 154 30.25 23.09 -11.33
CA GLU A 154 29.57 21.83 -10.97
C GLU A 154 28.06 22.05 -10.73
N LEU A 155 27.64 23.24 -10.27
CA LEU A 155 26.23 23.64 -10.10
C LEU A 155 25.58 24.07 -11.42
N ALA A 156 26.33 24.70 -12.34
CA ALA A 156 25.84 25.00 -13.69
C ALA A 156 25.66 23.72 -14.53
N GLU A 157 26.34 22.63 -14.15
CA GLU A 157 26.17 21.30 -14.74
C GLU A 157 24.99 20.55 -14.11
N LEU A 158 24.67 20.79 -12.83
CA LEU A 158 23.49 20.25 -12.13
C LEU A 158 22.19 21.02 -12.40
N GLU A 159 22.23 22.33 -12.72
CA GLU A 159 21.06 23.07 -13.23
C GLU A 159 20.62 22.61 -14.64
N LEU A 160 21.40 21.73 -15.27
CA LEU A 160 21.08 21.08 -16.55
C LEU A 160 20.49 19.67 -16.42
N ASP A 161 20.33 19.13 -15.21
CA ASP A 161 19.70 17.82 -14.99
C ASP A 161 18.24 17.97 -14.54
N THR A 162 17.41 18.23 -15.55
CA THR A 162 15.97 17.92 -15.64
C THR A 162 15.09 18.39 -14.49
N LEU A 163 14.47 19.56 -14.69
CA LEU A 163 13.30 19.97 -13.90
C LEU A 163 12.23 18.85 -13.96
N PRO A 164 11.54 18.54 -12.85
CA PRO A 164 10.51 17.49 -12.82
C PRO A 164 9.43 17.65 -13.90
N GLU A 165 9.15 18.88 -14.32
CA GLU A 165 8.27 19.18 -15.46
C GLU A 165 8.75 18.60 -16.80
N ASP A 166 10.06 18.56 -17.06
CA ASP A 166 10.62 18.02 -18.31
C ASP A 166 10.54 16.48 -18.33
N VAL A 167 10.71 15.83 -17.18
CA VAL A 167 10.56 14.38 -17.04
C VAL A 167 9.09 13.98 -17.25
N LEU A 168 8.14 14.75 -16.71
CA LEU A 168 6.71 14.53 -16.93
C LEU A 168 6.31 14.70 -18.40
N ALA A 169 6.82 15.74 -19.06
CA ALA A 169 6.58 15.98 -20.49
C ALA A 169 7.14 14.85 -21.38
N GLU A 170 8.29 14.29 -21.01
CA GLU A 170 8.90 13.18 -21.75
C GLU A 170 8.21 11.84 -21.49
N LEU A 171 7.74 11.59 -20.26
CA LEU A 171 6.90 10.42 -19.93
C LEU A 171 5.57 10.43 -20.72
N GLU A 172 4.93 11.59 -20.86
CA GLU A 172 3.68 11.75 -21.63
C GLU A 172 3.92 11.54 -23.14
N ARG A 173 5.08 11.99 -23.66
CA ARG A 173 5.51 11.72 -25.04
C ARG A 173 5.79 10.23 -25.29
N LEU A 174 6.39 9.52 -24.35
CA LEU A 174 6.65 8.09 -24.48
C LEU A 174 5.37 7.26 -24.36
N GLN A 175 4.48 7.60 -23.43
CA GLN A 175 3.16 6.96 -23.33
C GLN A 175 2.34 7.17 -24.60
N SER A 176 2.26 8.40 -25.14
CA SER A 176 1.51 8.66 -26.37
C SER A 176 2.07 7.93 -27.59
N ARG A 177 3.40 7.74 -27.68
CA ARG A 177 4.03 6.87 -28.70
C ARG A 177 3.69 5.40 -28.51
N ALA A 178 3.74 4.89 -27.28
CA ALA A 178 3.40 3.51 -26.98
C ALA A 178 1.91 3.21 -27.29
N SER A 179 1.01 4.11 -26.91
CA SER A 179 -0.43 4.01 -27.20
C SER A 179 -0.75 4.07 -28.70
N ARG A 180 0.07 4.79 -29.50
CA ARG A 180 -0.08 4.89 -30.95
C ARG A 180 0.54 3.69 -31.70
N ALA A 181 1.43 2.94 -31.06
CA ALA A 181 2.12 1.78 -31.63
C ALA A 181 1.38 0.44 -31.42
N LEU A 182 0.32 0.42 -30.59
CA LEU A 182 -0.62 -0.70 -30.49
C LEU A 182 -1.89 -0.37 -31.29
N PRO A 183 -1.94 -0.64 -32.61
CA PRO A 183 -3.22 -0.72 -33.30
C PRO A 183 -4.00 -1.90 -32.70
N GLU A 184 -5.22 -1.63 -32.23
CA GLU A 184 -6.18 -2.67 -31.82
C GLU A 184 -6.31 -3.71 -32.93
N SER A 185 -5.88 -4.93 -32.63
CA SER A 185 -6.13 -6.13 -33.44
C SER A 185 -7.28 -6.94 -32.85
#